data_AF-A0A948RCS9-F1
#
_entry.id   AF-A0A948RCS9-F1
#
_cell.length_a   1.000
_cell.length_b   1.000
_cell.length_c   1.000
_cell.angle_alpha   90.00
_cell.angle_beta   90.00
_cell.angle_gamma   90.00
#
_symmetry.space_group_name_H-M   'P 1'
#
loop_
_entity.id
_entity.type
_entity.pdbx_description
1 polymer ?
#
loop_
_entity_poly.entity_id
_entity_poly.type
_entity_poly.pdbx_seq_one_letter_code
_entity_poly.pdbx_strand_id
1 'polypeptide(L)'
;MIVLDEQLLGRNIEEHIARWYRGAVCFISDLHPNTVIKDDIIPKLLQQENQSTFVTINERDFWRKVAINKQFCVVCFALPDSRAREIPARLRSLLSHPLFDTKK
;
A
#
# COMPACT_ATOMS: atom_id res chain seq x y z
N MET A 1 4.19 -8.21 3.27
CA MET A 1 3.66 -7.06 4.00
C MET A 1 2.86 -6.19 3.05
N ILE A 2 1.73 -5.66 3.53
CA ILE A 2 0.98 -4.59 2.87
C ILE A 2 1.24 -3.30 3.65
N VAL A 3 1.59 -2.24 2.94
CA VAL A 3 1.83 -0.90 3.50
C VAL A 3 0.76 0.03 2.96
N LEU A 4 0.03 0.69 3.85
CA LEU A 4 -1.03 1.62 3.48
C LEU A 4 -0.51 3.05 3.49
N ASP A 5 -0.98 3.85 2.55
CA ASP A 5 -0.78 5.30 2.55
C ASP A 5 -1.39 5.94 3.81
N GLU A 6 -0.76 6.98 4.35
CA GLU A 6 -1.28 7.75 5.50
C GLU A 6 -2.64 8.37 5.21
N GLN A 7 -2.93 8.67 3.93
CA GLN A 7 -4.23 9.18 3.51
C GLN A 7 -5.36 8.21 3.83
N LEU A 8 -5.08 6.91 4.05
CA LEU A 8 -6.05 5.86 4.37
C LEU A 8 -6.28 5.68 5.88
N LEU A 9 -5.53 6.38 6.74
CA LEU A 9 -5.59 6.28 8.20
C LEU A 9 -7.00 6.61 8.75
N GLY A 10 -7.39 6.00 9.87
CA GLY A 10 -8.65 6.30 10.56
C GLY A 10 -9.91 5.71 9.90
N ARG A 11 -9.75 4.80 8.93
CA ARG A 11 -10.86 4.14 8.21
C ARG A 11 -10.96 2.64 8.52
N ASN A 12 -10.14 2.12 9.44
CA ASN A 12 -10.01 0.70 9.81
C ASN A 12 -9.73 -0.22 8.60
N ILE A 13 -9.09 0.31 7.55
CA ILE A 13 -8.78 -0.43 6.31
C ILE A 13 -7.79 -1.56 6.63
N GLU A 14 -6.79 -1.28 7.45
CA GLU A 14 -5.80 -2.21 7.98
C GLU A 14 -6.45 -3.39 8.70
N GLU A 15 -7.45 -3.14 9.56
CA GLU A 15 -8.17 -4.19 10.28
C GLU A 15 -8.95 -5.09 9.31
N HIS A 16 -9.60 -4.48 8.31
CA HIS A 16 -10.36 -5.21 7.30
C HIS A 16 -9.47 -6.06 6.40
N ILE A 17 -8.24 -5.61 6.11
CA ILE A 17 -7.24 -6.38 5.35
C ILE A 17 -6.69 -7.52 6.21
N ALA A 18 -6.34 -7.24 7.47
CA ALA A 18 -5.76 -8.22 8.40
C ALA A 18 -6.66 -9.44 8.65
N ARG A 19 -7.98 -9.32 8.44
CA ARG A 19 -8.92 -10.46 8.53
C ARG A 19 -8.69 -11.56 7.49
N TRP A 20 -8.07 -11.25 6.37
CA TRP A 20 -7.85 -12.22 5.29
C TRP A 20 -6.41 -12.28 4.79
N TYR A 21 -5.60 -11.24 5.03
CA TYR A 21 -4.19 -11.23 4.69
C TYR A 21 -3.36 -11.76 5.85
N ARG A 22 -2.58 -12.82 5.60
CA ARG A 22 -1.75 -13.47 6.64
C ARG A 22 -0.46 -12.72 6.99
N GLY A 23 -0.03 -11.77 6.17
CA GLY A 23 1.18 -10.99 6.41
C GLY A 23 0.90 -9.72 7.23
N ALA A 24 1.97 -9.01 7.60
CA ALA A 24 1.83 -7.71 8.27
C ALA A 24 1.10 -6.69 7.39
N VAL A 25 0.26 -5.87 8.02
CA VAL A 25 -0.41 -4.70 7.45
C VAL A 25 -0.08 -3.52 8.36
N CYS A 26 0.52 -2.47 7.80
CA CYS A 26 0.88 -1.26 8.54
C CYS A 26 0.67 -0.02 7.66
N PHE A 27 0.74 1.16 8.25
CA PHE A 27 0.81 2.42 7.51
C PHE A 27 2.25 2.79 7.18
N ILE A 28 2.44 3.56 6.12
CA ILE A 28 3.76 4.08 5.74
C ILE A 28 4.40 4.89 6.88
N SER A 29 3.59 5.60 7.67
CA SER A 29 3.99 6.31 8.89
C SER A 29 4.61 5.40 9.95
N ASP A 30 4.23 4.12 10.00
CA ASP A 30 4.74 3.17 10.98
C ASP A 30 6.16 2.69 10.63
N LEU A 31 6.55 2.76 9.35
CA LEU A 31 7.88 2.37 8.88
C LEU A 31 8.95 3.44 9.18
N HIS A 32 8.54 4.67 9.49
CA HIS A 32 9.46 5.74 9.83
C HIS A 32 8.87 6.66 10.92
N PRO A 33 8.75 6.16 12.16
CA PRO A 33 8.16 6.92 13.25
C PRO A 33 8.98 8.20 13.52
N ASN A 34 8.27 9.29 13.84
CA ASN A 34 8.81 10.60 14.27
C ASN A 34 9.22 11.59 13.16
N THR A 35 8.81 11.41 11.90
CA THR A 35 9.04 12.43 10.84
C THR A 35 7.90 12.44 9.83
N VAL A 36 7.64 13.63 9.25
CA VAL A 36 6.73 13.76 8.11
C VAL A 36 7.36 13.05 6.91
N ILE A 37 6.76 11.95 6.48
CA ILE A 37 7.22 11.20 5.31
C ILE A 37 6.77 11.98 4.08
N LYS A 38 7.73 12.55 3.35
CA LYS A 38 7.45 13.11 2.03
C LYS A 38 7.37 11.98 1.00
N ASP A 39 6.53 12.15 -0.02
CA ASP A 39 6.35 11.21 -1.12
C ASP A 39 7.67 10.73 -1.74
N ASP A 40 8.67 11.61 -1.83
CA ASP A 40 9.98 11.31 -2.43
C ASP A 40 10.79 10.23 -1.66
N ILE A 41 10.48 10.02 -0.38
CA ILE A 41 11.19 9.06 0.49
C ILE A 41 10.48 7.71 0.53
N ILE A 42 9.16 7.68 0.27
CA ILE A 42 8.34 6.46 0.32
C ILE A 42 8.96 5.31 -0.50
N PRO A 43 9.45 5.49 -1.75
CA PRO A 43 10.07 4.39 -2.49
C PRO A 43 11.29 3.82 -1.79
N LYS A 44 12.11 4.67 -1.15
CA LYS A 44 13.31 4.21 -0.42
C LYS A 44 12.92 3.38 0.81
N LEU A 45 11.87 3.80 1.53
CA LEU A 45 11.34 3.03 2.66
C LEU A 45 10.79 1.67 2.19
N LEU A 46 10.00 1.67 1.11
CA LEU A 46 9.43 0.43 0.56
C LEU A 46 10.50 -0.54 0.04
N GLN A 47 11.64 -0.04 -0.45
CA GLN A 47 12.78 -0.85 -0.90
C GLN A 47 13.55 -1.51 0.26
N GLN A 48 13.52 -0.92 1.46
CA GLN A 48 14.10 -1.53 2.66
C GLN A 48 13.25 -2.71 3.15
N GLU A 49 11.98 -2.72 2.78
CA GLU A 49 11.03 -3.77 3.11
C GLU A 49 11.01 -4.89 2.07
N ASN A 50 11.09 -6.13 2.52
CA ASN A 50 11.19 -7.28 1.62
C ASN A 50 9.87 -7.54 0.86
N GLN A 51 9.80 -7.12 -0.41
CA GLN A 51 8.65 -7.32 -1.30
C GLN A 51 7.33 -6.75 -0.74
N SER A 52 7.36 -5.53 -0.23
CA SER A 52 6.16 -4.85 0.26
C SER A 52 5.17 -4.53 -0.88
N THR A 53 3.87 -4.53 -0.57
CA THR A 53 2.83 -4.00 -1.47
C THR A 53 2.32 -2.70 -0.87
N PHE A 54 2.65 -1.57 -1.48
CA PHE A 54 2.15 -0.26 -1.09
C PHE A 54 0.79 0.00 -1.73
N VAL A 55 -0.18 0.45 -0.93
CA VAL A 55 -1.56 0.70 -1.36
C VAL A 55 -1.90 2.18 -1.13
N THR A 56 -2.29 2.87 -2.20
CA THR A 56 -2.64 4.29 -2.17
C THR A 56 -3.86 4.59 -3.04
N ILE A 57 -4.49 5.74 -2.79
CA ILE A 57 -5.47 6.37 -3.69
C ILE A 57 -4.89 7.62 -4.39
N ASN A 58 -3.65 7.98 -4.08
CA ASN A 58 -2.96 9.14 -4.64
C ASN A 58 -2.28 8.82 -5.98
N GLU A 59 -3.04 8.91 -7.07
CA GLU A 59 -2.53 8.71 -8.42
C GLU A 59 -1.57 9.83 -8.87
N ARG A 60 -1.80 11.07 -8.43
CA ARG A 60 -1.15 12.25 -9.03
C ARG A 60 0.23 12.52 -8.46
N ASP A 61 0.38 12.41 -7.14
CA ASP A 61 1.60 12.89 -6.48
C ASP A 61 2.65 11.79 -6.32
N PHE A 62 2.22 10.54 -6.11
CA PHE A 62 3.09 9.39 -5.91
C PHE A 62 3.29 8.57 -7.20
N TRP A 63 2.21 8.02 -7.77
CA TRP A 63 2.33 7.02 -8.85
C TRP A 63 3.11 7.51 -10.08
N ARG A 64 2.92 8.76 -10.50
CA ARG A 64 3.60 9.31 -11.69
C ARG A 64 5.09 9.60 -11.50
N LYS A 65 5.55 9.76 -10.26
CA LYS A 65 6.93 10.20 -9.97
C LYS A 65 7.86 9.05 -9.58
N VAL A 66 7.31 7.88 -9.24
CA VAL A 66 8.08 6.78 -8.64
C VAL A 66 8.60 5.80 -9.68
N ALA A 67 9.91 5.56 -9.67
CA ALA A 67 10.53 4.46 -10.40
C ALA A 67 10.23 3.12 -9.70
N ILE A 68 9.29 2.36 -10.25
CA ILE A 68 8.94 1.01 -9.75
C ILE A 68 10.05 0.02 -10.10
N ASN A 69 10.44 -0.81 -9.14
CA ASN A 69 11.41 -1.89 -9.34
C ASN A 69 10.87 -3.20 -8.73
N LYS A 70 11.63 -4.30 -8.83
CA LYS A 70 11.20 -5.63 -8.35
C LYS A 70 11.15 -5.77 -6.82
N GLN A 71 11.59 -4.77 -6.06
CA GLN A 71 11.69 -4.85 -4.60
C GLN A 71 10.36 -4.54 -3.90
N PHE A 72 9.44 -3.85 -4.57
CA PHE A 72 8.11 -3.54 -4.03
C PHE A 72 7.07 -3.46 -5.14
N CYS A 73 5.81 -3.65 -4.76
CA CYS A 73 4.66 -3.50 -5.62
C CYS A 73 3.87 -2.27 -5.19
N VAL A 74 3.30 -1.53 -6.13
CA VAL A 74 2.40 -0.41 -5.83
C VAL A 74 1.04 -0.72 -6.44
N VAL A 75 -0.01 -0.58 -5.63
CA VAL A 75 -1.41 -0.69 -6.03
C VAL A 75 -2.07 0.66 -5.79
N CYS A 76 -2.34 1.38 -6.87
CA CYS A 76 -3.08 2.64 -6.83
C CYS A 76 -4.55 2.39 -7.19
N PHE A 77 -5.47 2.63 -6.25
CA PHE A 77 -6.90 2.61 -6.53
C PHE A 77 -7.35 4.02 -6.96
N ALA A 78 -7.81 4.16 -8.20
CA ALA A 78 -8.43 5.40 -8.69
C ALA A 78 -9.84 5.58 -8.10
N LEU A 79 -9.91 5.78 -6.78
CA LEU A 79 -11.13 5.97 -6.01
C LEU A 79 -11.07 7.32 -5.30
N PRO A 80 -12.20 8.05 -5.21
CA PRO A 80 -12.28 9.19 -4.31
C PRO A 80 -12.20 8.70 -2.85
N ASP A 81 -11.81 9.60 -1.95
CA ASP A 81 -11.65 9.30 -0.53
C ASP A 81 -12.91 8.69 0.12
N SER A 82 -14.08 9.17 -0.28
CA SER A 82 -15.39 8.67 0.17
C SER A 82 -15.60 7.17 -0.10
N ARG A 83 -14.85 6.60 -1.04
CA ARG A 83 -14.90 5.19 -1.45
C ARG A 83 -13.71 4.37 -0.99
N ALA A 84 -12.80 4.94 -0.18
CA ALA A 84 -11.62 4.24 0.32
C ALA A 84 -11.95 2.96 1.12
N ARG A 85 -13.15 2.87 1.72
CA ARG A 85 -13.63 1.66 2.41
C ARG A 85 -13.80 0.44 1.49
N GLU A 86 -13.80 0.61 0.17
CA GLU A 86 -13.86 -0.49 -0.79
C GLU A 86 -12.49 -1.17 -1.00
N ILE A 87 -11.40 -0.51 -0.58
CA ILE A 87 -10.03 -0.98 -0.80
C ILE A 87 -9.80 -2.41 -0.31
N PRO A 88 -10.20 -2.83 0.91
CA PRO A 88 -9.93 -4.19 1.37
C PRO A 88 -10.50 -5.28 0.45
N ALA A 89 -11.73 -5.10 -0.03
CA ALA A 89 -12.38 -6.07 -0.91
C ALA A 89 -11.75 -6.09 -2.31
N ARG A 90 -11.47 -4.90 -2.87
CA ARG A 90 -10.83 -4.77 -4.19
C ARG A 90 -9.41 -5.29 -4.19
N LEU A 91 -8.64 -5.01 -3.12
CA LEU A 91 -7.28 -5.49 -2.95
C LEU A 91 -7.24 -7.01 -2.83
N ARG A 92 -8.16 -7.61 -2.06
CA ARG A 92 -8.28 -9.08 -1.98
C ARG A 92 -8.50 -9.70 -3.35
N SER A 93 -9.41 -9.14 -4.14
CA SER A 93 -9.69 -9.62 -5.50
C SER A 93 -8.46 -9.49 -6.41
N LEU A 94 -7.73 -8.37 -6.32
CA LEU A 94 -6.53 -8.13 -7.11
C LEU A 94 -5.42 -9.11 -6.77
N LEU A 95 -5.12 -9.30 -5.48
CA LEU A 95 -4.05 -10.19 -5.02
C LEU A 95 -4.38 -11.68 -5.20
N SER A 96 -5.64 -12.02 -5.46
CA SER A 96 -6.04 -13.38 -5.84
C SER A 96 -5.81 -13.68 -7.33
N HIS A 97 -5.43 -12.68 -8.13
CA HIS A 97 -5.19 -12.86 -9.56
C HIS A 97 -3.82 -13.54 -9.80
N PRO A 98 -3.70 -14.50 -10.73
CA PRO A 98 -2.46 -15.26 -10.95
C PRO A 98 -1.21 -14.40 -11.25
N LEU A 99 -1.40 -13.23 -11.89
CA LEU A 99 -0.30 -12.29 -12.15
C LEU A 99 0.32 -11.69 -10.87
N PHE A 100 -0.39 -11.75 -9.73
CA PHE A 100 0.10 -11.26 -8.44
C PHE A 100 0.65 -12.39 -7.56
N ASP A 101 0.63 -13.64 -8.03
CA ASP A 101 1.29 -14.78 -7.39
C ASP A 101 2.80 -14.76 -7.65
N THR A 102 3.44 -13.69 -7.17
CA THR A 102 4.85 -13.37 -7.42
C THR A 102 5.78 -13.78 -6.28
N LYS A 103 5.20 -14.26 -5.17
CA LYS A 103 5.91 -14.68 -3.97
C LYS A 103 5.93 -16.20 -3.91
N LYS A 104 7.03 -16.79 -4.40
CA LYS A 104 7.32 -18.22 -4.27
C LYS A 104 8.02 -18.52 -2.96
#